data_AF-A0A2P2K0P8-F1
#
_entry.id   AF-A0A2P2K0P8-F1
#
_cell.length_a   1.000
_cell.length_b   1.000
_cell.length_c   1.000
_cell.angle_alpha   90.00
_cell.angle_beta   90.00
_cell.angle_gamma   90.00
#
_symmetry.space_group_name_H-M   'P 1'
#
loop_
_entity.id
_entity.type
_entity.pdbx_description
1 polymer ?
#
loop_
_entity_poly.entity_id
_entity_poly.type
_entity_poly.pdbx_seq_one_letter_code
_entity_poly.pdbx_strand_id
1 'polypeptide(L)'
;MERFDCLVVGPGLGRDPFLLECVSEIMKKARQSNVPMVIDGDGLFLVTNSLDLVGGYPLAVLTPNVNEYKRLVQKVLSCEVTDQDAHGQLLSLSKRIGGVTILRKGKSDLISDGDIVKSVSNYGSPRRCGGQGDILSGSVAVFLSWACQHIRILATEGHLNISPVNPAVMGCIAASALLRKAASLAFEKRKRSTLTSDIIECLGSSLEDICPAC
;
A
#
# COMPACT_ATOMS: atom_id res chain seq x y z
N MET A 1 15.77 -11.79 9.63
CA MET A 1 15.01 -10.57 9.30
C MET A 1 14.66 -9.77 10.56
N GLU A 2 15.27 -10.06 11.71
CA GLU A 2 14.83 -9.62 13.05
C GLU A 2 14.98 -8.11 13.33
N ARG A 3 15.62 -7.35 12.43
CA ARG A 3 15.80 -5.89 12.56
C ARG A 3 14.87 -5.07 11.66
N PHE A 4 13.98 -5.71 10.88
CA PHE A 4 13.10 -5.02 9.95
C PHE A 4 11.65 -5.15 10.41
N ASP A 5 11.00 -4.02 10.65
CA ASP A 5 9.58 -3.99 11.00
C ASP A 5 8.66 -4.11 9.78
N CYS A 6 9.13 -3.70 8.61
CA CYS A 6 8.43 -3.84 7.33
C CYS A 6 9.44 -3.75 6.18
N LEU A 7 9.17 -4.44 5.07
CA LEU A 7 9.94 -4.35 3.83
C LEU A 7 9.15 -3.58 2.77
N VAL A 8 9.79 -2.64 2.07
CA VAL A 8 9.24 -2.03 0.86
C VAL A 8 9.99 -2.60 -0.34
N VAL A 9 9.25 -3.17 -1.29
CA VAL A 9 9.79 -3.80 -2.49
C VAL A 9 9.27 -3.05 -3.72
N GLY A 10 10.18 -2.52 -4.55
CA GLY A 10 9.80 -1.90 -5.82
C GLY A 10 10.47 -0.58 -6.18
N PRO A 11 10.59 0.41 -5.26
CA PRO A 11 11.22 1.68 -5.57
C PRO A 11 12.64 1.49 -6.13
N GLY A 12 12.84 1.88 -7.39
CA GLY A 12 14.13 1.73 -8.08
C GLY A 12 14.58 0.29 -8.35
N LEU A 13 13.69 -0.71 -8.23
CA LEU A 13 14.05 -2.13 -8.38
C LEU A 13 14.49 -2.49 -9.80
N GLY A 14 13.86 -1.91 -10.83
CA GLY A 14 14.11 -2.30 -12.21
C GLY A 14 13.62 -3.73 -12.50
N ARG A 15 14.09 -4.29 -13.62
CA ARG A 15 13.60 -5.60 -14.13
C ARG A 15 14.72 -6.53 -14.59
N ASP A 16 15.91 -6.34 -14.03
CA ASP A 16 17.02 -7.26 -14.26
C ASP A 16 16.68 -8.65 -13.69
N PRO A 17 16.76 -9.73 -14.48
CA PRO A 17 16.33 -11.06 -14.03
C PRO A 17 17.06 -11.55 -12.77
N PHE A 18 18.36 -11.30 -12.66
CA PHE A 18 19.16 -11.72 -11.51
C PHE A 18 18.74 -10.98 -10.23
N LEU A 19 18.51 -9.67 -10.34
CA LEU A 19 18.00 -8.88 -9.22
C LEU A 19 16.60 -9.32 -8.80
N LEU A 20 15.70 -9.63 -9.74
CA LEU A 20 14.36 -10.12 -9.46
C LEU A 20 14.36 -11.48 -8.75
N GLU A 21 15.30 -12.37 -9.09
CA GLU A 21 15.50 -13.65 -8.40
C GLU A 21 15.97 -13.43 -6.96
N CYS A 22 16.98 -12.57 -6.75
CA CYS A 22 17.46 -12.21 -5.41
C CYS A 22 16.34 -11.64 -4.53
N VAL A 23 15.54 -10.72 -5.07
CA VAL A 23 14.41 -10.12 -4.35
C VAL A 23 13.33 -11.14 -4.04
N SER A 24 13.08 -12.10 -4.93
CA SER A 24 12.14 -13.19 -4.67
C SER A 24 12.55 -14.01 -3.45
N GLU A 25 13.84 -14.32 -3.29
CA GLU A 25 14.35 -15.03 -2.11
C GLU A 25 14.25 -14.19 -0.83
N ILE A 26 14.49 -12.88 -0.92
CA ILE A 26 14.30 -11.95 0.20
C ILE A 26 12.82 -11.92 0.63
N MET A 27 11.88 -11.86 -0.32
CA MET A 27 10.44 -11.87 -0.05
C MET A 27 10.00 -13.18 0.60
N LYS A 28 10.50 -14.33 0.13
CA LYS A 28 10.23 -15.63 0.76
C LYS A 28 10.71 -15.66 2.21
N LYS A 29 11.92 -15.15 2.48
CA LYS A 29 12.48 -15.07 3.84
C LYS A 29 11.72 -14.09 4.74
N ALA A 30 11.26 -12.97 4.20
CA ALA A 30 10.40 -12.01 4.91
C ALA A 30 9.08 -12.68 5.35
N ARG A 31 8.44 -13.40 4.42
CA ARG A 31 7.21 -14.18 4.69
C ARG A 31 7.42 -15.23 5.77
N GLN A 32 8.49 -16.02 5.70
CA GLN A 32 8.83 -17.02 6.73
C GLN A 32 9.05 -16.39 8.11
N SER A 33 9.51 -15.14 8.15
CA SER A 33 9.76 -14.40 9.39
C SER A 33 8.58 -13.54 9.85
N ASN A 34 7.40 -13.64 9.19
CA ASN A 34 6.24 -12.81 9.44
C ASN A 34 6.53 -11.29 9.41
N VAL A 35 7.43 -10.86 8.52
CA VAL A 35 7.73 -9.44 8.31
C VAL A 35 6.74 -8.87 7.27
N PRO A 36 5.99 -7.81 7.61
CA PRO A 36 5.12 -7.12 6.67
C PRO A 36 5.84 -6.64 5.42
N MET A 37 5.13 -6.62 4.29
CA MET A 37 5.70 -6.23 3.01
C MET A 37 4.77 -5.28 2.25
N VAL A 38 5.32 -4.20 1.70
CA VAL A 38 4.63 -3.30 0.76
C VAL A 38 5.28 -3.44 -0.60
N ILE A 39 4.49 -3.75 -1.61
CA ILE A 39 4.93 -4.02 -2.97
C ILE A 39 4.42 -2.90 -3.87
N ASP A 40 5.35 -2.10 -4.41
CA ASP A 40 5.05 -0.99 -5.32
C ASP A 40 5.85 -1.12 -6.63
N GLY A 41 5.52 -0.32 -7.65
CA GLY A 41 6.30 -0.17 -8.87
C GLY A 41 6.71 -1.50 -9.52
N ASP A 42 8.01 -1.70 -9.78
CA ASP A 42 8.52 -2.93 -10.40
C ASP A 42 8.43 -4.16 -9.47
N GLY A 43 8.23 -3.99 -8.17
CA GLY A 43 7.87 -5.09 -7.27
C GLY A 43 6.51 -5.69 -7.65
N LEU A 44 5.57 -4.87 -8.12
CA LEU A 44 4.28 -5.36 -8.63
C LEU A 44 4.46 -6.11 -9.95
N PHE A 45 5.43 -5.72 -10.79
CA PHE A 45 5.78 -6.50 -11.98
C PHE A 45 6.27 -7.90 -11.60
N LEU A 46 7.15 -8.00 -10.60
CA LEU A 46 7.61 -9.29 -10.07
C LEU A 46 6.44 -10.14 -9.56
N VAL A 47 5.63 -9.58 -8.65
CA VAL A 47 4.49 -10.29 -8.04
C VAL A 47 3.44 -10.69 -9.06
N THR A 48 3.17 -9.87 -10.08
CA THR A 48 2.22 -10.23 -11.14
C THR A 48 2.69 -11.45 -11.93
N ASN A 49 4.00 -11.67 -12.06
CA ASN A 49 4.56 -12.85 -12.71
C ASN A 49 4.74 -14.04 -11.75
N SER A 50 4.71 -13.82 -10.44
CA SER A 50 4.91 -14.86 -9.41
C SER A 50 4.05 -14.55 -8.19
N LEU A 51 2.74 -14.81 -8.32
CA LEU A 51 1.74 -14.49 -7.29
C LEU A 51 2.01 -15.22 -5.96
N ASP A 52 2.66 -16.38 -6.00
CA ASP A 52 3.01 -17.18 -4.81
C ASP A 52 3.90 -16.43 -3.82
N LEU A 53 4.61 -15.38 -4.27
CA LEU A 53 5.43 -14.54 -3.39
C LEU A 53 4.61 -13.83 -2.31
N VAL A 54 3.36 -13.47 -2.63
CA VAL A 54 2.44 -12.77 -1.72
C VAL A 54 1.16 -13.54 -1.43
N GLY A 55 0.83 -14.54 -2.25
CA GLY A 55 -0.44 -15.25 -2.19
C GLY A 55 -0.71 -15.85 -0.82
N GLY A 56 -1.86 -15.51 -0.24
CA GLY A 56 -2.26 -15.96 1.09
C GLY A 56 -1.48 -15.31 2.25
N TYR A 57 -0.73 -14.23 2.00
CA TYR A 57 0.04 -13.54 3.03
C TYR A 57 -0.67 -12.24 3.47
N PRO A 58 -1.37 -12.23 4.62
CA PRO A 58 -2.20 -11.10 5.05
C PRO A 58 -1.39 -9.84 5.40
N LEU A 59 -0.09 -9.97 5.64
CA LEU A 59 0.82 -8.85 5.91
C LEU A 59 1.48 -8.28 4.64
N ALA A 60 1.06 -8.72 3.45
CA ALA A 60 1.44 -8.09 2.19
C ALA A 60 0.41 -7.04 1.76
N VAL A 61 0.91 -5.91 1.26
CA VAL A 61 0.13 -4.85 0.63
C VAL A 61 0.64 -4.62 -0.79
N LEU A 62 -0.26 -4.66 -1.77
CA LEU A 62 0.02 -4.26 -3.15
C LEU A 62 -0.47 -2.83 -3.37
N THR A 63 0.35 -1.95 -3.92
CA THR A 63 -0.02 -0.53 -4.17
C THR A 63 -0.15 -0.17 -5.65
N PRO A 64 -0.92 -0.90 -6.49
CA PRO A 64 -0.93 -0.67 -7.93
C PRO A 64 -1.54 0.67 -8.33
N ASN A 65 -0.90 1.32 -9.31
CA ASN A 65 -1.52 2.39 -10.08
C ASN A 65 -2.53 1.81 -11.10
N VAL A 66 -3.25 2.68 -11.80
CA VAL A 66 -4.29 2.27 -12.78
C VAL A 66 -3.77 1.24 -13.81
N ASN A 67 -2.54 1.38 -14.30
CA ASN A 67 -1.98 0.48 -15.32
C ASN A 67 -1.48 -0.84 -14.69
N GLU A 68 -0.84 -0.77 -13.53
CA GLU A 68 -0.42 -1.96 -12.77
C GLU A 68 -1.63 -2.79 -12.35
N TYR A 69 -2.70 -2.13 -11.91
CA TYR A 69 -3.96 -2.78 -11.52
C TYR A 69 -4.60 -3.51 -12.70
N LYS A 70 -4.64 -2.86 -13.89
CA LYS A 70 -5.12 -3.51 -15.13
C LYS A 70 -4.37 -4.80 -15.44
N ARG A 71 -3.04 -4.78 -15.34
CA ARG A 71 -2.21 -5.97 -15.56
C ARG A 71 -2.49 -7.06 -14.54
N LEU A 72 -2.64 -6.69 -13.27
CA LEU A 72 -2.93 -7.63 -12.19
C LEU A 72 -4.31 -8.28 -12.38
N VAL A 73 -5.35 -7.51 -12.70
CA VAL A 73 -6.70 -8.02 -13.01
C VAL A 73 -6.67 -8.97 -14.20
N GLN A 74 -6.03 -8.56 -15.30
CA GLN A 74 -5.94 -9.40 -16.50
C GLN A 74 -5.22 -10.72 -16.22
N LYS A 75 -4.18 -10.70 -15.38
CA LYS A 75 -3.40 -11.90 -15.04
C LYS A 75 -4.14 -12.85 -14.08
N VAL A 76 -4.90 -12.32 -13.12
CA VAL A 76 -5.52 -13.09 -12.03
C VAL A 76 -6.96 -13.50 -12.34
N LEU A 77 -7.75 -12.58 -12.91
CA LEU A 77 -9.17 -12.75 -13.17
C LEU A 77 -9.47 -13.03 -14.65
N SER A 78 -8.49 -12.90 -15.54
CA SER A 78 -8.66 -13.07 -16.99
C SER A 78 -9.78 -12.21 -17.58
N CYS A 79 -9.97 -11.00 -17.05
CA CYS A 79 -11.00 -10.06 -17.48
C CYS A 79 -10.44 -8.64 -17.67
N GLU A 80 -11.22 -7.77 -18.28
CA GLU A 80 -10.87 -6.34 -18.40
C GLU A 80 -11.31 -5.55 -17.16
N VAL A 81 -10.61 -4.46 -16.89
CA VAL A 81 -10.99 -3.53 -15.83
C VAL A 81 -12.18 -2.70 -16.28
N THR A 82 -13.28 -2.78 -15.54
CA THR A 82 -14.48 -1.97 -15.75
C THR A 82 -14.67 -1.02 -14.57
N ASP A 83 -15.02 0.24 -14.85
CA ASP A 83 -15.25 1.23 -13.78
C ASP A 83 -16.66 1.08 -13.14
N GLN A 84 -17.59 0.39 -13.82
CA GLN A 84 -18.95 0.15 -13.32
C GLN A 84 -18.97 -0.74 -12.07
N ASP A 85 -18.05 -1.70 -11.97
CA ASP A 85 -17.92 -2.60 -10.80
C ASP A 85 -16.50 -2.56 -10.20
N ALA A 86 -15.98 -1.34 -10.02
CA ALA A 86 -14.65 -1.14 -9.43
C ALA A 86 -14.50 -1.79 -8.04
N HIS A 87 -15.58 -1.79 -7.24
CA HIS A 87 -15.59 -2.38 -5.90
C HIS A 87 -15.63 -3.91 -5.93
N GLY A 88 -16.55 -4.51 -6.69
CA GLY A 88 -16.68 -5.97 -6.78
C GLY A 88 -15.46 -6.62 -7.42
N GLN A 89 -14.87 -5.99 -8.44
CA GLN A 89 -13.65 -6.47 -9.07
C GLN A 89 -12.46 -6.43 -8.11
N LEU A 90 -12.28 -5.35 -7.34
CA LEU A 90 -11.19 -5.24 -6.37
C LEU A 90 -11.33 -6.29 -5.25
N LEU A 91 -12.54 -6.46 -4.73
CA LEU A 91 -12.86 -7.48 -3.73
C LEU A 91 -12.52 -8.89 -4.26
N SER A 92 -12.99 -9.20 -5.47
CA SER A 92 -12.76 -10.50 -6.11
C SER A 92 -11.28 -10.76 -6.39
N LEU A 93 -10.56 -9.73 -6.82
CA LEU A 93 -9.12 -9.80 -7.07
C LEU A 93 -8.35 -10.15 -5.80
N SER A 94 -8.60 -9.42 -4.71
CA SER A 94 -7.94 -9.65 -3.42
C SER A 94 -8.28 -11.04 -2.85
N LYS A 95 -9.55 -11.47 -2.91
CA LYS A 95 -9.94 -12.84 -2.54
C LYS A 95 -9.17 -13.88 -3.35
N ARG A 96 -9.06 -13.68 -4.67
CA ARG A 96 -8.41 -14.64 -5.58
C ARG A 96 -6.91 -14.82 -5.31
N ILE A 97 -6.23 -13.78 -4.82
CA ILE A 97 -4.83 -13.85 -4.40
C ILE A 97 -4.65 -14.25 -2.92
N GLY A 98 -5.72 -14.72 -2.26
CA GLY A 98 -5.67 -15.23 -0.88
C GLY A 98 -5.79 -14.16 0.20
N GLY A 99 -6.55 -13.09 -0.05
CA GLY A 99 -6.82 -12.05 0.95
C GLY A 99 -5.68 -11.06 1.16
N VAL A 100 -4.78 -10.93 0.17
CA VAL A 100 -3.71 -9.93 0.20
C VAL A 100 -4.32 -8.54 0.03
N THR A 101 -3.89 -7.58 0.85
CA THR A 101 -4.44 -6.23 0.79
C THR A 101 -3.98 -5.52 -0.47
N ILE A 102 -4.91 -4.90 -1.19
CA ILE A 102 -4.64 -4.11 -2.39
C ILE A 102 -5.10 -2.67 -2.14
N LEU A 103 -4.17 -1.72 -2.27
CA LEU A 103 -4.42 -0.29 -2.37
C LEU A 103 -4.34 0.13 -3.84
N ARG A 104 -5.49 0.16 -4.52
CA ARG A 104 -5.62 0.66 -5.90
C ARG A 104 -5.56 2.19 -5.90
N LYS A 105 -4.46 2.75 -6.42
CA LYS A 105 -4.24 4.19 -6.53
C LYS A 105 -5.13 4.79 -7.63
N GLY A 106 -5.80 5.90 -7.34
CA GLY A 106 -6.72 6.54 -8.30
C GLY A 106 -7.18 7.94 -7.92
N LYS A 107 -8.25 8.43 -8.56
CA LYS A 107 -8.90 9.70 -8.17
C LYS A 107 -9.34 9.64 -6.71
N SER A 108 -10.01 8.54 -6.36
CA SER A 108 -10.12 8.00 -5.00
C SER A 108 -9.29 6.73 -4.94
N ASP A 109 -8.61 6.50 -3.82
CA ASP A 109 -7.92 5.22 -3.60
C ASP A 109 -8.93 4.22 -3.07
N LEU A 110 -8.91 3.01 -3.62
CA LEU A 110 -9.74 1.89 -3.17
C LEU A 110 -8.85 0.87 -2.48
N ILE A 111 -9.27 0.40 -1.31
CA ILE A 111 -8.50 -0.49 -0.45
C ILE A 111 -9.35 -1.71 -0.13
N SER A 112 -8.81 -2.91 -0.35
CA SER A 112 -9.50 -4.15 -0.01
C SER A 112 -8.54 -5.24 0.41
N ASP A 113 -8.92 -5.99 1.43
CA ASP A 113 -8.30 -7.25 1.87
C ASP A 113 -9.08 -8.49 1.38
N GLY A 114 -10.06 -8.27 0.49
CA GLY A 114 -10.91 -9.32 -0.03
C GLY A 114 -12.20 -9.46 0.74
N ASP A 115 -12.34 -8.95 1.95
CA ASP A 115 -13.61 -9.02 2.70
C ASP A 115 -14.35 -7.69 2.72
N ILE A 116 -13.60 -6.59 2.84
CA ILE A 116 -14.14 -5.23 2.81
C ILE A 116 -13.55 -4.42 1.67
N VAL A 117 -14.28 -3.39 1.24
CA VAL A 117 -13.75 -2.33 0.38
C VAL A 117 -13.92 -0.99 1.08
N LYS A 118 -12.82 -0.25 1.21
CA LYS A 118 -12.79 1.12 1.74
C LYS A 118 -12.30 2.07 0.67
N SER A 119 -12.73 3.32 0.75
CA SER A 119 -12.31 4.37 -0.17
C SER A 119 -11.75 5.57 0.59
N VAL A 120 -10.67 6.14 0.05
CA VAL A 120 -10.10 7.41 0.52
C VAL A 120 -10.20 8.40 -0.62
N SER A 121 -11.05 9.42 -0.44
CA SER A 121 -11.40 10.41 -1.45
C SER A 121 -11.02 11.83 -1.07
N ASN A 122 -10.22 12.01 -0.01
CA ASN A 122 -9.66 13.31 0.36
C ASN A 122 -8.98 13.95 -0.84
N TYR A 123 -9.15 15.27 -0.95
CA TYR A 123 -8.47 16.03 -1.98
C TYR A 123 -6.95 15.90 -1.78
N GLY A 124 -6.27 15.47 -2.84
CA GLY A 124 -4.83 15.32 -2.89
C GLY A 124 -4.19 16.50 -3.61
N SER A 125 -3.74 16.26 -4.84
CA SER A 125 -3.26 17.31 -5.72
C SER A 125 -3.62 16.97 -7.16
N PRO A 126 -3.99 17.95 -8.01
CA PRO A 126 -4.15 17.73 -9.44
C PRO A 126 -2.79 17.55 -10.13
N ARG A 127 -1.68 17.85 -9.44
CA ARG A 127 -0.31 17.70 -9.95
C ARG A 127 0.22 16.31 -9.61
N ARG A 128 0.56 15.54 -10.65
CA ARG A 128 1.23 14.23 -10.50
C ARG A 128 2.75 14.37 -10.59
N CYS A 129 3.43 14.33 -9.45
CA CYS A 129 4.88 14.34 -9.36
C CYS A 129 5.43 12.91 -9.46
N GLY A 130 6.59 12.73 -10.10
CA GLY A 130 7.30 11.45 -10.07
C GLY A 130 7.82 11.17 -8.67
N GLY A 131 7.53 9.98 -8.12
CA GLY A 131 7.93 9.59 -6.75
C GLY A 131 6.85 9.73 -5.68
N GLN A 132 5.63 10.17 -6.02
CA GLN A 132 4.49 10.13 -5.07
C GLN A 132 4.17 8.69 -4.60
N GLY A 133 4.41 7.69 -5.46
CA GLY A 133 4.26 6.27 -5.10
C GLY A 133 5.26 5.83 -4.03
N ASP A 134 6.48 6.36 -4.05
CA ASP A 134 7.51 6.06 -3.06
C ASP A 134 7.13 6.62 -1.68
N ILE A 135 6.56 7.83 -1.65
CA ILE A 135 6.01 8.40 -0.41
C ILE A 135 4.86 7.54 0.11
N LEU A 136 3.95 7.10 -0.77
CA LEU A 136 2.83 6.26 -0.38
C LEU A 136 3.31 4.93 0.20
N SER A 137 4.18 4.22 -0.52
CA SER A 137 4.65 2.89 -0.11
C SER A 137 5.46 2.94 1.20
N GLY A 138 6.31 3.96 1.38
CA GLY A 138 6.97 4.23 2.65
C GLY A 138 6.01 4.53 3.79
N SER A 139 4.99 5.36 3.54
CA SER A 139 3.96 5.69 4.54
C SER A 139 3.13 4.46 4.92
N VAL A 140 2.74 3.63 3.94
CA VAL A 140 2.03 2.36 4.18
C VAL A 140 2.90 1.45 5.06
N ALA A 141 4.20 1.34 4.80
CA ALA A 141 5.09 0.49 5.58
C ALA A 141 5.16 0.91 7.05
N VAL A 142 5.25 2.23 7.32
CA VAL A 142 5.25 2.77 8.69
C VAL A 142 3.93 2.47 9.39
N PHE A 143 2.79 2.86 8.80
CA PHE A 143 1.50 2.66 9.45
C PHE A 143 1.10 1.19 9.58
N LEU A 144 1.49 0.34 8.63
CA LEU A 144 1.29 -1.11 8.74
C LEU A 144 2.09 -1.68 9.90
N SER A 145 3.36 -1.30 10.04
CA SER A 145 4.19 -1.72 11.17
C SER A 145 3.57 -1.30 12.50
N TRP A 146 3.20 -0.03 12.65
CA TRP A 146 2.56 0.47 13.86
C TRP A 146 1.22 -0.22 14.16
N ALA A 147 0.38 -0.46 13.15
CA ALA A 147 -0.87 -1.19 13.32
C ALA A 147 -0.62 -2.63 13.80
N CYS A 148 0.37 -3.32 13.23
CA CYS A 148 0.76 -4.66 13.67
C CYS A 148 1.29 -4.67 15.11
N GLN A 149 2.14 -3.71 15.48
CA GLN A 149 2.66 -3.58 16.84
C GLN A 149 1.54 -3.30 17.85
N HIS A 150 0.64 -2.37 17.52
CA HIS A 150 -0.51 -2.03 18.37
C HIS A 150 -1.44 -3.24 18.60
N ILE A 151 -1.77 -3.99 17.55
CA ILE A 151 -2.58 -5.21 17.69
C ILE A 151 -1.89 -6.26 18.56
N ARG A 152 -0.55 -6.41 18.45
CA ARG A 152 0.22 -7.32 19.30
C ARG A 152 0.15 -6.92 20.78
N ILE A 153 0.27 -5.62 21.08
CA ILE A 153 0.17 -5.10 22.46
C ILE A 153 -1.23 -5.35 23.04
N LEU A 154 -2.28 -5.03 22.28
CA LEU A 154 -3.67 -5.27 22.71
C LEU A 154 -3.96 -6.75 22.96
N ALA A 155 -3.40 -7.64 22.14
CA ALA A 155 -3.51 -9.07 22.33
C ALA A 155 -2.83 -9.54 23.62
N THR A 156 -1.70 -8.94 24.00
CA THR A 156 -1.02 -9.24 25.28
C THR A 156 -1.74 -8.67 26.51
N GLU A 157 -2.45 -7.55 26.36
CA GLU A 157 -3.16 -6.87 27.46
C GLU A 157 -4.59 -7.41 27.69
N GLY A 158 -5.04 -8.39 26.89
CA GLY A 158 -6.34 -9.03 27.05
C GLY A 158 -7.54 -8.19 26.60
N HIS A 159 -7.30 -7.07 25.90
CA HIS A 159 -8.35 -6.20 25.35
C HIS A 159 -8.92 -6.78 24.03
N LEU A 160 -9.67 -7.88 24.11
CA LEU A 160 -10.16 -8.65 22.95
C LEU A 160 -11.49 -8.15 22.32
N ASN A 161 -11.98 -6.96 22.68
CA ASN A 161 -13.25 -6.43 22.14
C ASN A 161 -13.11 -5.55 20.89
N ILE A 162 -12.00 -5.66 20.16
CA ILE A 162 -11.77 -4.85 18.96
C ILE A 162 -12.22 -5.65 17.74
N SER A 163 -13.21 -5.11 17.01
CA SER A 163 -13.58 -5.57 15.67
C SER A 163 -12.31 -5.71 14.84
N PRO A 164 -12.00 -6.88 14.25
CA PRO A 164 -10.68 -7.19 13.71
C PRO A 164 -10.52 -6.52 12.35
N VAL A 165 -10.34 -5.20 12.33
CA VAL A 165 -9.97 -4.49 11.11
C VAL A 165 -8.53 -4.88 10.79
N ASN A 166 -8.33 -5.43 9.59
CA ASN A 166 -7.02 -5.87 9.12
C ASN A 166 -6.00 -4.71 9.26
N PRO A 167 -4.86 -4.90 9.94
CA PRO A 167 -3.84 -3.85 10.11
C PRO A 167 -3.34 -3.29 8.79
N ALA A 168 -3.28 -4.11 7.74
CA ALA A 168 -2.92 -3.68 6.40
C ALA A 168 -3.93 -2.68 5.82
N VAL A 169 -5.23 -2.91 6.02
CA VAL A 169 -6.27 -1.97 5.57
C VAL A 169 -6.18 -0.65 6.35
N MET A 170 -5.98 -0.69 7.67
CA MET A 170 -5.79 0.53 8.48
C MET A 170 -4.56 1.32 8.02
N GLY A 171 -3.43 0.64 7.83
CA GLY A 171 -2.20 1.26 7.35
C GLY A 171 -2.35 1.91 5.98
N CYS A 172 -3.07 1.25 5.07
CA CYS A 172 -3.40 1.79 3.75
C CYS A 172 -4.26 3.07 3.82
N ILE A 173 -5.28 3.08 4.69
CA ILE A 173 -6.16 4.25 4.85
C ILE A 173 -5.36 5.44 5.40
N ALA A 174 -4.60 5.22 6.48
CA ALA A 174 -3.78 6.26 7.10
C ALA A 174 -2.74 6.83 6.12
N ALA A 175 -2.03 5.96 5.40
CA ALA A 175 -1.03 6.37 4.42
C ALA A 175 -1.64 7.15 3.24
N SER A 176 -2.78 6.70 2.71
CA SER A 176 -3.48 7.40 1.62
C SER A 176 -3.96 8.78 2.07
N ALA A 177 -4.54 8.88 3.27
CA ALA A 177 -4.98 10.15 3.85
C ALA A 177 -3.80 11.12 4.05
N LEU A 178 -2.70 10.64 4.62
CA LEU A 178 -1.47 11.42 4.85
C LEU A 178 -0.91 11.96 3.54
N LEU A 179 -0.71 11.09 2.53
CA LEU A 179 -0.15 11.51 1.24
C LEU A 179 -1.06 12.53 0.56
N ARG A 180 -2.37 12.32 0.56
CA ARG A 180 -3.34 13.24 -0.06
C ARG A 180 -3.29 14.61 0.63
N LYS A 181 -3.33 14.65 1.96
CA LYS A 181 -3.21 15.89 2.73
C LYS A 181 -1.89 16.61 2.44
N ALA A 182 -0.76 15.91 2.48
CA ALA A 182 0.56 16.48 2.20
C ALA A 182 0.66 17.02 0.76
N ALA A 183 0.14 16.27 -0.21
CA ALA A 183 0.09 16.69 -1.60
C ALA A 183 -0.78 17.95 -1.78
N SER A 184 -1.89 18.07 -1.05
CA SER A 184 -2.76 19.26 -1.06
C SER A 184 -2.03 20.48 -0.54
N LEU A 185 -1.37 20.38 0.62
CA LEU A 185 -0.62 21.48 1.21
C LEU A 185 0.55 21.92 0.31
N ALA A 186 1.29 20.96 -0.26
CA ALA A 186 2.38 21.25 -1.19
C ALA A 186 1.85 21.95 -2.45
N PHE A 187 0.72 21.48 -3.00
CA PHE A 187 0.09 22.09 -4.17
C PHE A 187 -0.47 23.47 -3.89
N GLU A 188 -0.97 23.72 -2.69
CA GLU A 188 -1.43 25.05 -2.31
C GLU A 188 -0.29 26.08 -2.38
N LYS A 189 0.91 25.70 -1.92
CA LYS A 189 2.10 26.55 -1.91
C LYS A 189 2.79 26.69 -3.27
N ARG A 190 2.93 25.59 -4.02
CA ARG A 190 3.75 25.53 -5.25
C ARG A 190 2.94 25.45 -6.53
N LYS A 191 1.64 25.14 -6.45
CA LYS A 191 0.75 24.98 -7.61
C LYS A 191 1.38 24.08 -8.68
N ARG A 192 1.56 24.57 -9.91
CA ARG A 192 2.11 23.80 -11.03
C ARG A 192 3.57 23.35 -10.81
N SER A 193 4.35 24.08 -10.01
CA SER A 193 5.75 23.75 -9.72
C SER A 193 5.94 22.74 -8.61
N THR A 194 4.86 22.20 -8.02
CA THR A 194 4.96 21.17 -6.98
C THR A 194 5.80 19.99 -7.47
N LEU A 195 6.79 19.63 -6.66
CA LEU A 195 7.64 18.45 -6.79
C LEU A 195 7.37 17.49 -5.63
N THR A 196 7.97 16.31 -5.69
CA THR A 196 7.85 15.29 -4.64
C THR A 196 8.54 15.72 -3.35
N SER A 197 9.64 16.48 -3.44
CA SER A 197 10.30 17.08 -2.28
C SER A 197 9.39 18.04 -1.51
N ASP A 198 8.58 18.85 -2.20
CA ASP A 198 7.62 19.75 -1.55
C ASP A 198 6.54 18.96 -0.78
N ILE A 199 6.15 17.78 -1.28
CA ILE A 199 5.21 16.88 -0.58
C ILE A 199 5.86 16.31 0.68
N ILE A 200 7.14 15.92 0.60
CA ILE A 200 7.91 15.42 1.76
C ILE A 200 7.97 16.49 2.86
N GLU A 201 8.24 17.75 2.51
CA GLU A 201 8.25 18.87 3.46
C GLU A 201 6.92 19.07 4.18
N CYS A 202 5.80 18.68 3.56
CA CYS A 202 4.47 18.80 4.15
C CYS A 202 4.02 17.56 4.94
N LEU A 203 4.81 16.47 4.99
CA LEU A 203 4.41 15.24 5.68
C LEU A 203 4.24 15.46 7.19
N GLY A 204 5.18 16.15 7.83
CA GLY A 204 5.13 16.40 9.28
C GLY A 204 3.88 17.16 9.71
N SER A 205 3.60 18.30 9.07
CA SER A 205 2.39 19.09 9.35
C SER A 205 1.10 18.33 9.01
N SER A 206 1.13 17.51 7.96
CA SER A 206 -0.03 16.69 7.58
C SER A 206 -0.30 15.58 8.58
N LEU A 207 0.75 14.99 9.16
CA LEU A 207 0.63 13.98 10.19
C LEU A 207 0.09 14.59 11.48
N GLU A 208 0.61 15.76 11.89
CA GLU A 208 0.11 16.50 13.05
C GLU A 208 -1.38 16.85 12.93
N ASP A 209 -1.83 17.27 11.73
CA ASP A 209 -3.25 17.55 11.47
C ASP A 209 -4.14 16.30 11.58
N ILE A 210 -3.62 15.12 11.24
CA ILE A 210 -4.39 13.86 11.21
C ILE A 210 -4.32 13.13 12.56
N CYS A 211 -3.16 13.19 13.21
CA CYS A 211 -2.83 12.51 14.45
C CYS A 211 -1.91 13.44 15.27
N PRO A 212 -2.50 14.40 16.02
CA PRO A 212 -1.73 15.36 16.79
C PRO A 212 -0.85 14.69 17.85
N ALA A 213 0.34 15.23 18.09
CA ALA A 213 1.16 14.81 19.22
C ALA A 213 0.49 15.24 20.54
N CYS A 214 0.34 14.30 21.46
CA CYS A 214 -0.19 14.55 22.80
C CYS A 214 0.82 15.28 23.70
#